data_AF-A0A3M8Q0T3-F1
#
_entry.id   AF-A0A3M8Q0T3-F1
#
_cell.length_a   1.000
_cell.length_b   1.000
_cell.length_c   1.000
_cell.angle_alpha   90.00
_cell.angle_beta   90.00
_cell.angle_gamma   90.00
#
_symmetry.space_group_name_H-M   'P 1'
#
loop_
_entity.id
_entity.type
_entity.pdbx_description
1 polymer ?
#
loop_
_entity_poly.entity_id
_entity_poly.type
_entity_poly.pdbx_seq_one_letter_code
_entity_poly.pdbx_strand_id
1 'polypeptide(L)'
;MTTLTPSVAPIAESDDHSIDGSEGLAASREAFKMSFNSVEVDHALLIKQMQAIVDILLAQKQFAEALNEIEGLKNLAASHKKTKFAMLEMKGRIKQVGARSGFRSRATKKYTTKRVKKP
;
A
#
# COMPACT_ATOMS: atom_id res chain seq x y z
N MET A 1 24.84 -55.85 19.10
CA MET A 1 24.34 -54.93 18.06
C MET A 1 23.17 -54.17 18.66
N THR A 2 23.40 -52.94 19.11
CA THR A 2 22.42 -52.15 19.86
C THR A 2 21.75 -51.15 18.92
N THR A 3 20.45 -51.29 18.73
CA THR A 3 19.59 -50.43 17.91
C THR A 3 19.44 -49.05 18.55
N LEU A 4 19.91 -48.01 17.85
CA LEU A 4 19.67 -46.60 18.17
C LEU A 4 18.29 -46.20 17.64
N THR A 5 17.40 -45.80 18.53
CA THR A 5 16.16 -45.09 18.21
C THR A 5 16.47 -43.61 17.98
N PRO A 6 16.10 -42.99 16.86
CA PRO A 6 16.02 -41.54 16.79
C PRO A 6 14.69 -41.09 17.41
N SER A 7 14.74 -40.53 18.61
CA SER A 7 13.66 -39.71 19.17
C SER A 7 13.54 -38.44 18.34
N VAL A 8 12.71 -38.47 17.29
CA VAL A 8 12.35 -37.28 16.52
C VAL A 8 11.51 -36.40 17.42
N ALA A 9 12.04 -35.21 17.74
CA ALA A 9 11.26 -34.17 18.39
C ALA A 9 10.09 -33.77 17.47
N PRO A 10 8.91 -33.41 18.01
CA PRO A 10 7.88 -32.81 17.18
C PRO A 10 8.43 -31.49 16.66
N ILE A 11 8.66 -31.45 15.35
CA ILE A 11 8.84 -30.21 14.61
C ILE A 11 7.53 -29.47 14.83
N ALA A 12 7.55 -28.45 15.68
CA ALA A 12 6.48 -27.50 15.73
C ALA A 12 6.42 -26.87 14.34
N GLU A 13 5.46 -27.35 13.55
CA GLU A 13 4.87 -26.62 12.44
C GLU A 13 4.47 -25.26 13.02
N SER A 14 5.38 -24.29 12.91
CA SER A 14 5.04 -22.89 12.96
C SER A 14 4.29 -22.59 11.67
N ASP A 15 3.05 -23.08 11.58
CA ASP A 15 2.03 -22.54 10.69
C ASP A 15 1.58 -21.19 11.27
N ASP A 16 2.53 -20.26 11.34
CA ASP A 16 2.21 -18.85 11.43
C ASP A 16 2.20 -18.36 9.98
N HIS A 17 1.18 -18.78 9.25
CA HIS A 17 0.70 -18.06 8.07
C HIS A 17 0.08 -16.72 8.54
N SER A 18 0.84 -15.93 9.30
CA SER A 18 0.87 -14.50 9.06
C SER A 18 1.30 -14.38 7.61
N ILE A 19 0.33 -14.30 6.69
CA ILE A 19 0.58 -13.82 5.34
C ILE A 19 1.11 -12.40 5.54
N ASP A 20 2.43 -12.35 5.65
CA ASP A 20 3.20 -11.21 6.06
C ASP A 20 3.04 -10.20 4.94
N GLY A 21 2.09 -9.27 5.11
CA GLY A 21 1.87 -8.20 4.14
C GLY A 21 3.15 -7.41 3.86
N SER A 22 4.16 -7.53 4.74
CA SER A 22 5.51 -7.00 4.60
C SER A 22 6.31 -7.68 3.48
N GLU A 23 6.26 -9.00 3.33
CA GLU A 23 6.92 -9.73 2.23
C GLU A 23 6.29 -9.38 0.86
N GLY A 24 4.96 -9.33 0.80
CA GLY A 24 4.23 -8.89 -0.39
C GLY A 24 4.49 -7.42 -0.76
N LEU A 25 4.70 -6.55 0.24
CA LEU A 25 5.03 -5.14 0.05
C LEU A 25 6.45 -4.97 -0.50
N ALA A 26 7.42 -5.71 0.03
CA ALA A 26 8.81 -5.69 -0.44
C ALA A 26 8.90 -6.11 -1.91
N ALA A 27 8.30 -7.26 -2.27
CA ALA A 27 8.26 -7.74 -3.64
C ALA A 27 7.58 -6.73 -4.59
N SER A 28 6.48 -6.10 -4.15
CA SER A 28 5.78 -5.09 -4.95
C SER A 28 6.61 -3.82 -5.14
N ARG A 29 7.35 -3.38 -4.10
CA ARG A 29 8.30 -2.25 -4.18
C ARG A 29 9.47 -2.53 -5.12
N GLU A 30 10.00 -3.76 -5.11
CA GLU A 30 11.06 -4.16 -6.04
C GLU A 30 10.58 -4.20 -7.49
N ALA A 31 9.39 -4.78 -7.73
CA ALA A 31 8.79 -4.80 -9.07
C ALA A 31 8.54 -3.38 -9.61
N PHE A 32 8.08 -2.46 -8.75
CA PHE A 32 7.94 -1.05 -9.09
C PHE A 32 9.29 -0.42 -9.45
N LYS A 33 10.33 -0.62 -8.65
CA LYS A 33 11.68 -0.09 -8.94
C LYS A 33 12.24 -0.62 -10.25
N MET A 34 12.08 -1.92 -10.53
CA MET A 34 12.52 -2.53 -11.80
C MET A 34 11.79 -1.91 -13.00
N SER A 35 10.48 -1.72 -12.88
CA SER A 35 9.65 -1.17 -13.96
C SER A 35 9.89 0.33 -14.15
N PHE A 36 10.23 1.05 -13.08
CA PHE A 36 10.58 2.47 -13.11
C PHE A 36 11.96 2.72 -13.74
N ASN A 37 12.93 1.84 -13.49
CA ASN A 37 14.29 1.92 -14.05
C ASN A 37 14.41 1.28 -15.44
N SER A 38 13.32 0.74 -15.99
CA SER A 38 13.29 0.20 -17.34
C SER A 38 13.50 1.30 -18.39
N VAL A 39 14.18 0.96 -19.49
CA VAL A 39 14.45 1.87 -20.62
C VAL A 39 13.13 2.35 -21.26
N GLU A 40 12.12 1.47 -21.30
CA GLU A 40 10.76 1.82 -21.65
C GLU A 40 9.87 1.59 -20.42
N VAL A 41 9.39 2.67 -19.83
CA VAL A 41 8.51 2.62 -18.66
C VAL A 41 7.08 2.33 -19.13
N ASP A 42 6.63 1.09 -18.94
CA ASP A 42 5.21 0.76 -19.12
C ASP A 42 4.38 1.40 -18.01
N HIS A 43 3.71 2.51 -18.34
CA HIS A 43 2.90 3.25 -17.39
C HIS A 43 1.72 2.45 -16.83
N ALA A 44 1.14 1.52 -17.59
CA ALA A 44 0.01 0.72 -17.11
C ALA A 44 0.47 -0.30 -16.08
N LEU A 45 1.60 -0.97 -16.34
CA LEU A 45 2.22 -1.91 -15.41
C LEU A 45 2.66 -1.20 -14.12
N LEU A 46 3.28 -0.03 -14.26
CA LEU A 46 3.75 0.77 -13.13
C LEU A 46 2.58 1.21 -12.21
N ILE A 47 1.46 1.65 -12.81
CA ILE A 47 0.25 1.99 -12.06
C ILE A 47 -0.29 0.76 -11.33
N LYS A 48 -0.35 -0.40 -11.99
CA LYS A 48 -0.84 -1.64 -11.39
C LYS A 48 0.01 -2.07 -10.18
N GLN A 49 1.33 -1.97 -10.29
CA GLN A 49 2.25 -2.27 -9.19
C GLN A 49 2.09 -1.28 -8.02
N MET A 50 2.03 0.02 -8.30
CA MET A 50 1.78 1.03 -7.25
C MET A 50 0.42 0.82 -6.58
N GLN A 51 -0.60 0.43 -7.34
CA GLN A 51 -1.92 0.15 -6.77
C GLN A 51 -1.90 -1.07 -5.84
N ALA A 52 -1.11 -2.09 -6.14
CA ALA A 52 -0.89 -3.23 -5.25
C ALA A 52 -0.19 -2.80 -3.95
N ILE A 53 0.87 -1.99 -4.03
CA ILE A 53 1.57 -1.42 -2.87
C ILE A 53 0.57 -0.66 -1.97
N VAL A 54 -0.23 0.22 -2.59
CA VAL A 54 -1.23 1.01 -1.86
C VAL A 54 -2.28 0.13 -1.19
N ASP A 55 -2.77 -0.92 -1.86
CA ASP A 55 -3.79 -1.80 -1.29
C ASP A 55 -3.26 -2.58 -0.07
N ILE A 56 -2.02 -3.08 -0.15
CA ILE A 56 -1.34 -3.72 0.99
C ILE A 56 -1.19 -2.74 2.16
N LEU A 57 -0.73 -1.52 1.90
CA LEU A 57 -0.58 -0.50 2.94
C LEU A 57 -1.92 -0.07 3.54
N LEU A 58 -2.99 -0.06 2.75
CA LEU A 58 -4.34 0.20 3.24
C LEU A 58 -4.84 -0.92 4.15
N ALA A 59 -4.59 -2.18 3.79
CA ALA A 59 -4.92 -3.33 4.64
C ALA A 59 -4.18 -3.28 5.98
N GLN A 60 -2.92 -2.85 5.96
CA GLN A 60 -2.08 -2.63 7.15
C GLN A 60 -2.39 -1.33 7.91
N LYS A 61 -3.37 -0.53 7.44
CA LYS A 61 -3.72 0.79 7.98
C LYS A 61 -2.55 1.80 8.00
N GLN A 62 -1.52 1.57 7.19
CA GLN A 62 -0.36 2.44 7.00
C GLN A 62 -0.67 3.56 5.99
N PHE A 63 -1.68 4.39 6.30
CA PHE A 63 -2.17 5.42 5.38
C PHE A 63 -1.14 6.51 5.07
N ALA A 64 -0.22 6.79 6.00
CA ALA A 64 0.84 7.77 5.80
C ALA A 64 1.90 7.26 4.80
N GLU A 65 2.34 6.01 4.94
CA GLU A 65 3.23 5.37 3.97
C GLU A 65 2.57 5.26 2.60
N ALA A 66 1.29 4.87 2.53
CA ALA A 66 0.57 4.79 1.25
C ALA A 66 0.56 6.13 0.49
N LEU A 67 0.46 7.26 1.21
CA LEU A 67 0.58 8.58 0.60
C LEU A 67 1.99 8.88 0.13
N ASN A 68 3.00 8.51 0.90
CA ASN A 68 4.42 8.70 0.57
C ASN A 68 4.83 7.91 -0.68
N GLU A 69 4.38 6.66 -0.81
CA GLU A 69 4.65 5.82 -1.99
C GLU A 69 4.08 6.43 -3.28
N ILE A 70 2.86 6.96 -3.22
CA ILE A 70 2.22 7.62 -4.37
C ILE A 70 2.96 8.90 -4.78
N GLU A 71 3.69 9.56 -3.88
CA GLU A 71 4.53 10.70 -4.26
C GLU A 71 5.66 10.30 -5.22
N GLY A 72 6.11 9.04 -5.18
CA GLY A 72 7.05 8.49 -6.17
C GLY A 72 6.54 8.57 -7.61
N LEU A 73 5.21 8.56 -7.81
CA LEU A 73 4.59 8.73 -9.14
C LEU A 73 4.50 10.20 -9.59
N LYS A 74 4.77 11.18 -8.73
CA LYS A 74 4.52 12.61 -9.02
C LYS A 74 5.25 13.12 -10.26
N ASN A 75 6.49 12.69 -10.45
CA ASN A 75 7.30 13.07 -11.62
C ASN A 75 6.71 12.50 -12.91
N LEU A 76 6.23 11.25 -12.89
CA LEU A 76 5.59 10.62 -14.06
C LEU A 76 4.17 11.16 -14.30
N ALA A 77 3.45 11.53 -13.24
CA ALA A 77 2.15 12.17 -13.32
C ALA A 77 2.23 13.59 -13.92
N ALA A 78 3.38 14.26 -13.85
CA ALA A 78 3.58 15.54 -14.53
C ALA A 78 3.59 15.36 -16.06
N SER A 79 4.22 14.28 -16.55
CA SER A 79 4.40 14.03 -17.98
C SER A 79 3.30 13.17 -18.62
N HIS A 80 2.63 12.30 -17.85
CA HIS A 80 1.65 11.33 -18.38
C HIS A 80 0.28 11.43 -17.70
N LYS A 81 -0.75 11.75 -18.50
CA LYS A 81 -2.12 11.98 -18.02
C LYS A 81 -2.72 10.77 -17.31
N LYS A 82 -2.53 9.55 -17.82
CA LYS A 82 -3.13 8.34 -17.19
C LYS A 82 -2.53 8.10 -15.80
N THR A 83 -1.22 8.30 -15.66
CA THR A 83 -0.51 8.19 -14.37
C THR A 83 -1.03 9.24 -13.39
N LYS A 84 -1.30 10.46 -13.85
CA LYS A 84 -1.91 11.51 -13.04
C LYS A 84 -3.31 11.17 -12.54
N PHE A 85 -4.18 10.64 -13.41
CA PHE A 85 -5.52 10.21 -13.00
C PHE A 85 -5.46 9.07 -11.99
N ALA A 86 -4.67 8.03 -12.25
CA ALA A 86 -4.48 6.93 -11.33
C ALA A 86 -3.94 7.39 -9.96
N MET A 87 -2.96 8.30 -9.95
CA MET A 87 -2.42 8.90 -8.72
C MET A 87 -3.51 9.63 -7.91
N LEU A 88 -4.37 10.40 -8.58
CA LEU A 88 -5.49 11.10 -7.94
C LEU A 88 -6.53 10.13 -7.37
N GLU A 89 -6.87 9.07 -8.12
CA GLU A 89 -7.79 8.03 -7.68
C GLU A 89 -7.27 7.28 -6.45
N MET A 90 -6.00 6.85 -6.48
CA MET A 90 -5.36 6.18 -5.33
C MET A 90 -5.32 7.09 -4.10
N LYS A 91 -4.98 8.38 -4.27
CA LYS A 91 -5.02 9.36 -3.17
C LYS A 91 -6.43 9.56 -2.62
N GLY A 92 -7.44 9.57 -3.48
CA GLY A 92 -8.86 9.62 -3.08
C GLY A 92 -9.27 8.40 -2.26
N ARG A 93 -8.91 7.20 -2.73
CA ARG A 93 -9.17 5.93 -2.05
C ARG A 93 -8.51 5.88 -0.67
N ILE A 94 -7.23 6.28 -0.55
CA ILE A 94 -6.55 6.33 0.75
C ILE A 94 -7.28 7.25 1.73
N LYS A 95 -7.71 8.43 1.28
CA LYS A 95 -8.47 9.36 2.13
C LYS A 95 -9.81 8.78 2.56
N GLN A 96 -10.54 8.14 1.64
CA GLN A 96 -11.85 7.55 1.92
C GLN A 96 -11.74 6.37 2.90
N VAL A 97 -10.83 5.43 2.63
CA VAL A 97 -10.58 4.26 3.49
C VAL A 97 -10.03 4.71 4.84
N GLY A 98 -9.09 5.67 4.85
CA GLY A 98 -8.57 6.28 6.07
C GLY A 98 -9.68 6.90 6.92
N ALA A 99 -10.55 7.72 6.33
CA ALA A 99 -11.68 8.32 7.04
C ALA A 99 -12.64 7.26 7.64
N ARG A 100 -12.91 6.17 6.91
CA ARG A 100 -13.72 5.03 7.40
C ARG A 100 -13.03 4.28 8.55
N SER A 101 -11.70 4.22 8.56
CA SER A 101 -10.90 3.57 9.61
C SER A 101 -10.63 4.47 10.83
N GLY A 102 -11.15 5.71 10.87
CA GLY A 102 -10.84 6.68 11.92
C GLY A 102 -9.49 7.40 11.76
N PHE A 103 -8.74 7.12 10.68
CA PHE A 103 -7.54 7.87 10.32
C PHE A 103 -7.93 9.28 9.86
N ARG A 104 -7.63 10.27 10.71
CA ARG A 104 -7.80 11.68 10.38
C ARG A 104 -6.49 12.20 9.83
N SER A 105 -6.36 12.23 8.51
CA SER A 105 -5.28 12.97 7.85
C SER A 105 -5.25 14.40 8.42
N ARG A 106 -4.10 14.81 8.95
CA ARG A 106 -3.92 16.13 9.62
C ARG A 106 -4.07 17.34 8.68
N ALA A 107 -4.40 17.13 7.41
CA ALA A 107 -4.58 18.22 6.47
C ALA A 107 -6.03 18.77 6.53
N THR A 108 -6.15 19.93 7.17
CA THR A 108 -7.26 20.89 7.12
C THR A 108 -8.48 20.60 8.01
N LYS A 109 -8.33 20.90 9.30
CA LYS A 109 -9.44 21.41 10.10
C LYS A 109 -9.80 22.81 9.55
N LYS A 110 -10.53 22.90 8.44
CA LYS A 110 -11.12 24.16 7.96
C LYS A 110 -12.64 24.02 7.91
N TYR A 111 -13.26 24.65 8.90
CA TYR A 111 -14.64 25.12 8.96
C TYR A 111 -15.72 24.14 8.51
N THR A 112 -16.10 23.23 9.42
CA THR A 112 -17.52 22.86 9.51
C THR A 112 -18.26 24.12 10.00
N THR A 113 -18.64 24.99 9.08
CA THR A 113 -19.68 25.98 9.34
C THR A 113 -20.98 25.19 9.42
N LYS A 114 -21.30 24.68 10.61
CA LYS A 114 -22.65 24.19 10.90
C LYS A 114 -23.59 25.37 10.62
N ARG A 115 -24.29 25.37 9.49
CA ARG A 115 -25.45 26.25 9.30
C ARG A 115 -26.47 25.83 10.34
N VAL A 116 -26.52 26.55 11.46
CA VAL A 116 -27.61 26.46 12.43
C VAL A 116 -28.86 26.92 11.70
N LYS A 117 -29.78 25.98 11.44
CA LYS A 117 -31.13 26.29 10.97
C LYS A 117 -31.85 26.93 12.16
N LYS A 118 -32.02 28.26 12.13
CA LYS A 118 -32.85 28.95 13.13
C LYS A 118 -34.33 28.61 12.89
N PRO A 119 -35.15 28.59 13.96
CA PRO A 119 -36.60 28.36 13.87
C PRO A 119 -37.29 29.44 13.06
#